data_AF-A0A1I8EU02-F1
#
_entry.id   AF-A0A1I8EU02-F1
#
_cell.length_a   1.000
_cell.length_b   1.000
_cell.length_c   1.000
_cell.angle_alpha   90.00
_cell.angle_beta   90.00
_cell.angle_gamma   90.00
#
_symmetry.space_group_name_H-M   'P 1'
#
loop_
_entity.id
_entity.type
_entity.pdbx_description
1 polymer ?
#
loop_
_entity_poly.entity_id
_entity_poly.type
_entity_poly.pdbx_seq_one_letter_code
_entity_poly.pdbx_strand_id
1 'polypeptide(L)'
;MVVRELPDDFTFSQFLAEAAMRLAVIDFYANWCGPCRAISPYIERLSEKYLQVIFIKVNVEICRQTSTQFGINAMPTFVFLCNGREVDRMMGANVEMLETRIVQQLRESLVATSDERIFLNKFVEYSQRMQIYENEISQALARSLIPCDKLIQASKMNGKTNKFELVKSLLNWFKTDFFMWTDIPKCELCGQNAEQSKEEFSPTEEERKWAAYRVEVYKCRKCDTNIRFPRYNNPVKLLETRCGRCGEWANCFALCSRALGFETRWVYDVTDHVWCEIWMEDLDRWVHCDPCENIIDTPLLYEKGWRKNLSYVIAFGLDHVRDVTWRYTFSHFETLTRRNSCREIVLRNFIRKLNARYASLMSEEKKKEMERRYMKELVEFISPTMQLRDVEEQGRTTGLEGWRKQRGETGNGKSTERVLVPTGKEIFSKVFSLEYDCAKDQYRRGVDLIKGWRSLVSKQKNVCRVVDQMKNVAYICCQEGNANGELCWSFDFGVHKIKNIEFRLDGIKKDSNGIMKAIICYGDICTMVPPSGELELGTIEDSKVDVKIYFSGMNTQLFLINLHSVDYASFRVKAFFS
;
A
#
# COMPACT_ATOMS: atom_id res chain seq x y z
N MET A 1 -21.86 -9.88 30.82
CA MET A 1 -21.41 -9.36 32.12
C MET A 1 -20.22 -8.43 31.89
N VAL A 2 -20.22 -7.26 32.54
CA VAL A 2 -19.17 -6.23 32.36
C VAL A 2 -18.01 -6.45 33.34
N VAL A 3 -18.27 -7.08 34.49
CA VAL A 3 -17.25 -7.65 35.39
C VAL A 3 -17.09 -9.15 35.11
N ARG A 4 -15.85 -9.60 34.88
CA ARG A 4 -15.56 -11.02 34.63
C ARG A 4 -15.16 -11.73 35.92
N GLU A 5 -15.69 -12.91 36.16
CA GLU A 5 -15.22 -13.77 37.24
C GLU A 5 -14.15 -14.71 36.73
N LEU A 6 -13.03 -14.80 37.45
CA LEU A 6 -12.00 -15.77 37.13
C LEU A 6 -12.39 -17.14 37.71
N PRO A 7 -12.52 -18.21 36.88
CA PRO A 7 -12.99 -19.51 37.36
C PRO A 7 -11.91 -20.32 38.09
N ASP A 8 -10.63 -20.13 37.74
CA ASP A 8 -9.48 -20.86 38.29
C ASP A 8 -8.16 -20.11 38.05
N ASP A 9 -7.06 -20.59 38.65
CA ASP A 9 -5.72 -20.02 38.50
C ASP A 9 -5.16 -20.12 37.06
N PHE A 10 -5.53 -21.13 36.27
CA PHE A 10 -4.99 -21.34 34.92
C PHE A 10 -5.47 -20.25 33.95
N THR A 11 -6.71 -19.81 34.12
CA THR A 11 -7.35 -18.82 33.25
C THR A 11 -6.75 -17.41 33.41
N PHE A 12 -5.99 -17.16 34.48
CA PHE A 12 -5.42 -15.84 34.76
C PHE A 12 -4.42 -15.37 33.71
N SER A 13 -3.56 -16.28 33.22
CA SER A 13 -2.54 -15.95 32.22
C SER A 13 -3.17 -15.55 30.88
N GLN A 14 -4.23 -16.26 30.48
CA GLN A 14 -5.00 -15.91 29.29
C GLN A 14 -5.66 -14.53 29.45
N PHE A 15 -6.21 -14.26 30.63
CA PHE A 15 -6.78 -12.94 30.91
C PHE A 15 -5.74 -11.83 30.77
N LEU A 16 -4.54 -11.97 31.33
CA LEU A 16 -3.50 -10.96 31.23
C LEU A 16 -3.11 -10.71 29.77
N ALA A 17 -3.09 -11.76 28.95
CA ALA A 17 -2.87 -11.65 27.51
C ALA A 17 -4.01 -10.90 26.80
N GLU A 18 -5.27 -11.14 27.17
CA GLU A 18 -6.43 -10.40 26.64
C GLU A 18 -6.46 -8.94 27.11
N ALA A 19 -6.05 -8.67 28.35
CA ALA A 19 -6.02 -7.34 28.92
C ALA A 19 -4.97 -6.44 28.28
N ALA A 20 -3.89 -7.05 27.77
CA ALA A 20 -2.82 -6.45 26.97
C ALA A 20 -2.54 -4.98 27.34
N MET A 21 -3.15 -4.04 26.61
CA MET A 21 -2.89 -2.60 26.68
C MET A 21 -3.96 -1.77 27.40
N ARG A 22 -4.91 -2.40 28.10
CA ARG A 22 -5.94 -1.70 28.88
C ARG A 22 -5.60 -1.73 30.36
N LEU A 23 -6.11 -0.73 31.09
CA LEU A 23 -6.12 -0.78 32.54
C LEU A 23 -7.04 -1.92 32.97
N ALA A 24 -6.54 -2.85 33.78
CA ALA A 24 -7.33 -3.88 34.42
C ALA A 24 -7.41 -3.61 35.93
N VAL A 25 -8.60 -3.75 36.50
CA VAL A 25 -8.87 -3.65 37.93
C VAL A 25 -9.32 -5.03 38.40
N ILE A 26 -8.51 -5.62 39.28
CA ILE A 26 -8.73 -6.95 39.82
C ILE A 26 -9.24 -6.81 41.26
N ASP A 27 -10.47 -7.22 41.51
CA ASP A 27 -11.10 -7.33 42.82
C ASP A 27 -10.83 -8.70 43.43
N PHE A 28 -9.89 -8.77 44.38
CA PHE A 28 -9.66 -9.98 45.18
C PHE A 28 -10.62 -10.03 46.35
N TYR A 29 -11.50 -11.02 46.35
CA TYR A 29 -12.63 -11.12 47.27
C TYR A 29 -12.78 -12.54 47.87
N ALA A 30 -13.61 -12.65 48.91
CA ALA A 30 -14.05 -13.94 49.47
C ALA A 30 -15.57 -13.92 49.73
N ASN A 31 -16.23 -15.07 49.63
CA ASN A 31 -17.70 -15.16 49.75
C ASN A 31 -18.20 -14.74 51.14
N TRP A 32 -17.42 -15.04 52.18
CA TRP A 32 -17.73 -14.71 53.58
C TRP A 32 -17.43 -13.24 53.94
N CYS A 33 -16.66 -12.53 53.13
CA CYS A 33 -16.23 -11.15 53.39
C CYS A 33 -17.40 -10.14 53.28
N GLY A 34 -17.84 -9.61 54.41
CA GLY A 34 -18.90 -8.59 54.48
C GLY A 34 -18.60 -7.32 53.65
N PRO A 35 -17.41 -6.68 53.81
CA PRO A 35 -17.03 -5.52 53.02
C PRO A 35 -17.00 -5.78 51.50
N CYS A 36 -16.61 -6.99 51.07
CA CYS A 36 -16.61 -7.39 49.67
C CYS A 36 -18.03 -7.41 49.08
N ARG A 37 -18.99 -7.98 49.82
CA ARG A 37 -20.41 -7.96 49.42
C ARG A 37 -20.97 -6.53 49.34
N ALA A 38 -20.53 -5.64 50.24
CA ALA A 38 -20.97 -4.24 50.26
C ALA A 38 -20.50 -3.44 49.03
N ILE A 39 -19.27 -3.66 48.55
CA ILE A 39 -18.71 -2.90 47.42
C ILE A 39 -19.08 -3.48 46.04
N SER A 40 -19.39 -4.77 45.95
CA SER A 40 -19.65 -5.48 44.68
C SER A 40 -20.65 -4.77 43.73
N PRO A 41 -21.83 -4.29 44.18
CA PRO A 41 -22.77 -3.59 43.28
C PRO A 41 -22.22 -2.29 42.69
N TYR A 42 -21.29 -1.63 43.39
CA TYR A 42 -20.64 -0.41 42.90
C TYR A 42 -19.55 -0.73 41.87
N ILE A 43 -18.87 -1.86 42.00
CA ILE A 43 -17.91 -2.33 40.99
C ILE A 43 -18.62 -2.58 39.66
N GLU A 44 -19.80 -3.20 39.70
CA GLU A 44 -20.62 -3.40 38.50
C GLU A 44 -20.96 -2.06 37.82
N ARG A 45 -21.42 -1.06 38.59
CA ARG A 45 -21.68 0.30 38.08
C ARG A 45 -20.42 0.97 37.52
N LEU A 46 -19.27 0.83 38.18
CA LEU A 46 -18.00 1.36 37.70
C LEU A 46 -17.58 0.68 36.39
N SER A 47 -17.85 -0.62 36.25
CA SER A 47 -17.54 -1.37 35.03
C SER A 47 -18.38 -0.91 33.84
N GLU A 48 -19.64 -0.55 34.06
CA GLU A 48 -20.52 0.06 33.05
C GLU A 48 -20.09 1.49 32.70
N LYS A 49 -19.62 2.25 33.70
CA LYS A 49 -19.15 3.63 33.51
C LYS A 49 -17.82 3.71 32.76
N TYR A 50 -16.90 2.78 33.02
CA TYR A 50 -15.54 2.79 32.49
C TYR A 50 -15.29 1.61 31.53
N LEU A 51 -15.97 1.60 30.38
CA LEU A 51 -15.89 0.53 29.36
C LEU A 51 -14.48 0.28 28.80
N GLN A 52 -13.57 1.25 28.95
CA GLN A 52 -12.16 1.13 28.56
C GLN A 52 -11.30 0.38 29.59
N VAL A 53 -11.83 0.16 30.80
CA VAL A 53 -11.19 -0.56 31.91
C VAL A 53 -11.76 -1.96 31.96
N ILE A 54 -10.91 -2.95 32.20
CA ILE A 54 -11.33 -4.33 32.36
C ILE A 54 -11.49 -4.62 33.85
N PHE A 55 -12.67 -5.05 34.26
CA PHE A 55 -12.94 -5.42 35.64
C PHE A 55 -12.98 -6.94 35.79
N ILE A 56 -12.23 -7.45 36.77
CA ILE A 56 -12.24 -8.86 37.14
C ILE A 56 -12.53 -8.98 38.62
N LYS A 57 -13.25 -10.03 39.01
CA LYS A 57 -13.25 -10.51 40.39
C LYS A 57 -12.56 -11.87 40.49
N VAL A 58 -11.70 -12.01 41.49
CA VAL A 58 -10.89 -13.20 41.77
C VAL A 58 -11.22 -13.66 43.18
N ASN A 59 -11.80 -14.84 43.30
CA ASN A 59 -12.09 -15.43 44.60
C ASN A 59 -10.80 -16.03 45.18
N VAL A 60 -10.36 -15.53 46.34
CA VAL A 60 -9.07 -15.94 46.94
C VAL A 60 -9.05 -17.39 47.40
N GLU A 61 -10.22 -18.01 47.63
CA GLU A 61 -10.34 -19.40 48.06
C GLU A 61 -10.23 -20.38 46.87
N ILE A 62 -10.64 -19.93 45.68
CA ILE A 62 -10.62 -20.68 44.42
C ILE A 62 -9.26 -20.49 43.72
N CYS A 63 -8.82 -19.23 43.57
CA CYS A 63 -7.60 -18.86 42.86
C CYS A 63 -6.46 -18.59 43.85
N ARG A 64 -6.05 -19.63 44.58
CA ARG A 64 -5.08 -19.51 45.69
C ARG A 64 -3.68 -19.17 45.20
N GLN A 65 -3.26 -19.74 44.07
CA GLN A 65 -1.93 -19.49 43.52
C GLN A 65 -1.80 -18.04 43.05
N THR A 66 -2.79 -17.54 42.32
CA THR A 66 -2.87 -16.14 41.87
C THR A 66 -2.88 -15.21 43.08
N SER A 67 -3.73 -15.48 44.08
CA SER A 67 -3.82 -14.65 45.28
C SER A 67 -2.50 -14.59 46.06
N THR A 68 -1.78 -15.71 46.14
CA THR A 68 -0.45 -15.77 46.76
C THR A 68 0.57 -14.97 45.95
N GLN A 69 0.55 -15.10 44.62
CA GLN A 69 1.44 -14.36 43.72
C GLN A 69 1.28 -12.84 43.84
N PHE A 70 0.05 -12.35 44.02
CA PHE A 70 -0.25 -10.93 44.25
C PHE A 70 -0.08 -10.48 45.71
N GLY A 71 0.30 -11.39 46.62
CA GLY A 71 0.49 -11.09 48.05
C GLY A 71 -0.79 -10.60 48.73
N ILE A 72 -1.92 -11.23 48.44
CA ILE A 72 -3.22 -10.83 48.99
C ILE A 72 -3.37 -11.32 50.42
N ASN A 73 -3.39 -10.37 51.37
CA ASN A 73 -3.50 -10.65 52.82
C ASN A 73 -4.79 -10.09 53.45
N ALA A 74 -5.59 -9.35 52.69
CA ALA A 74 -6.84 -8.75 53.15
C ALA A 74 -7.84 -8.65 51.99
N MET A 75 -9.14 -8.71 52.29
CA MET A 75 -10.20 -8.59 51.29
C MET A 75 -11.23 -7.53 51.70
N PRO A 76 -11.76 -6.73 50.76
CA PRO A 76 -11.37 -6.70 49.35
C PRO A 76 -10.01 -6.02 49.16
N THR A 77 -9.21 -6.54 48.23
CA THR A 77 -8.01 -5.84 47.72
C THR A 77 -8.16 -5.66 46.22
N PHE A 78 -7.98 -4.43 45.76
CA PHE A 78 -8.00 -4.05 44.36
C PHE A 78 -6.58 -3.88 43.85
N VAL A 79 -6.23 -4.59 42.78
CA VAL A 79 -4.94 -4.47 42.09
C VAL A 79 -5.18 -3.88 40.70
N PHE A 80 -4.42 -2.85 40.36
CA PHE A 80 -4.48 -2.18 39.07
C PHE A 80 -3.33 -2.65 38.21
N LEU A 81 -3.63 -3.23 37.05
CA LEU A 81 -2.63 -3.68 36.08
C LEU A 81 -2.68 -2.86 34.80
N CYS A 82 -1.51 -2.55 34.26
CA CYS A 82 -1.35 -2.00 32.92
C CYS A 82 -0.17 -2.72 32.24
N ASN A 83 -0.37 -3.26 31.03
CA ASN A 83 0.63 -4.09 30.34
C ASN A 83 1.18 -5.24 31.21
N GLY A 84 0.30 -5.88 31.99
CA GLY A 84 0.65 -6.99 32.89
C GLY A 84 1.49 -6.58 34.12
N ARG A 85 1.72 -5.28 34.36
CA ARG A 85 2.46 -4.77 35.51
C ARG A 85 1.51 -4.08 36.49
N GLU A 86 1.74 -4.31 37.79
CA GLU A 86 1.03 -3.59 38.85
C GLU A 86 1.44 -2.12 38.84
N VAL A 87 0.46 -1.24 38.61
CA VAL A 87 0.62 0.22 38.60
C VAL A 87 0.05 0.88 39.85
N ASP A 88 -0.92 0.22 40.50
CA ASP A 88 -1.50 0.71 41.75
C ASP A 88 -2.18 -0.42 42.55
N ARG A 89 -2.43 -0.18 43.83
CA ARG A 89 -3.13 -1.09 44.74
C ARG A 89 -3.98 -0.31 45.75
N MET A 90 -5.12 -0.89 46.10
CA MET A 90 -6.00 -0.39 47.15
C MET A 90 -6.55 -1.53 48.01
N MET A 91 -6.50 -1.38 49.33
CA MET A 91 -7.13 -2.31 50.27
C MET A 91 -8.39 -1.69 50.88
N GLY A 92 -9.41 -2.51 51.09
CA GLY A 92 -10.65 -2.13 51.77
C GLY A 92 -11.77 -1.66 50.84
N ALA A 93 -12.99 -1.69 51.35
CA ALA A 93 -14.20 -1.31 50.62
C ALA A 93 -14.44 0.21 50.68
N ASN A 94 -13.82 0.97 49.77
CA ASN A 94 -14.07 2.41 49.61
C ASN A 94 -14.29 2.75 48.13
N VAL A 95 -15.54 3.05 47.76
CA VAL A 95 -15.95 3.27 46.37
C VAL A 95 -15.32 4.53 45.78
N GLU A 96 -15.30 5.62 46.54
CA GLU A 96 -14.80 6.92 46.07
C GLU A 96 -13.29 6.88 45.81
N MET A 97 -12.53 6.26 46.71
CA MET A 97 -11.08 6.07 46.55
C MET A 97 -10.79 5.14 45.37
N LEU A 98 -11.57 4.06 45.20
CA LEU A 98 -11.42 3.13 44.07
C LEU A 98 -11.61 3.86 42.74
N GLU A 99 -12.70 4.63 42.61
CA GLU A 99 -12.98 5.42 41.41
C GLU A 99 -11.90 6.49 41.16
N THR A 100 -11.45 7.18 42.22
CA THR A 100 -10.38 8.17 42.13
C THR A 100 -9.09 7.56 41.56
N ARG A 101 -8.70 6.38 42.04
CA ARG A 101 -7.53 5.65 41.54
C ARG A 101 -7.71 5.17 40.11
N ILE A 102 -8.91 4.69 39.73
CA ILE A 102 -9.23 4.35 38.33
C ILE A 102 -9.00 5.58 37.42
N VAL A 103 -9.56 6.73 37.79
CA VAL A 103 -9.43 7.96 37.01
C VAL A 103 -7.99 8.44 36.95
N GLN A 104 -7.25 8.36 38.06
CA GLN A 104 -5.83 8.70 38.11
C GLN A 104 -5.01 7.82 37.17
N GLN A 105 -5.15 6.50 37.25
CA GLN A 105 -4.41 5.55 36.40
C GLN A 105 -4.76 5.71 34.92
N LEU A 106 -6.04 5.96 34.59
CA LEU A 106 -6.44 6.32 33.24
C LEU A 106 -5.76 7.60 32.76
N ARG A 107 -5.63 8.64 33.59
CA ARG A 107 -4.92 9.88 33.24
C ARG A 107 -3.42 9.64 33.04
N GLU A 108 -2.77 8.92 33.94
CA GLU A 108 -1.34 8.61 33.87
C GLU A 108 -1.00 7.80 32.63
N SER A 109 -1.86 6.83 32.25
CA SER A 109 -1.68 6.04 31.03
C SER A 109 -1.68 6.86 29.73
N LEU A 110 -2.28 8.06 29.76
CA LEU A 110 -2.36 8.99 28.62
C LEU A 110 -1.16 9.95 28.54
N VAL A 111 -0.31 9.99 29.57
CA VAL A 111 0.86 10.85 29.58
C VAL A 111 1.95 10.22 28.71
N ALA A 112 2.33 10.92 27.65
CA ALA A 112 3.41 10.51 26.76
C ALA A 112 4.76 10.57 27.48
N THR A 113 5.56 9.50 27.33
CA THR A 113 6.97 9.47 27.74
C THR A 113 7.81 10.43 26.88
N SER A 114 9.07 10.65 27.25
CA SER A 114 9.98 11.50 26.47
C SER A 114 10.14 11.01 25.02
N ASP A 115 10.32 9.71 24.83
CA ASP A 115 10.48 9.10 23.49
C ASP A 115 9.18 9.21 22.67
N GLU A 116 8.04 8.97 23.30
CA GLU A 116 6.73 9.15 22.66
C GLU A 116 6.50 10.61 22.27
N ARG A 117 6.94 11.58 23.08
CA ARG A 117 6.85 13.00 22.73
C ARG A 117 7.71 13.34 21.50
N ILE A 118 8.93 12.83 21.42
CA ILE A 118 9.81 13.02 20.25
C ILE A 118 9.15 12.43 19.00
N PHE A 119 8.57 11.23 19.12
CA PHE A 119 7.85 10.58 18.03
C PHE A 119 6.63 11.41 17.58
N LEU A 120 5.78 11.83 18.52
CA LEU A 120 4.55 12.58 18.24
C LEU A 120 4.81 14.02 17.76
N ASN A 121 5.94 14.63 18.15
CA ASN A 121 6.25 16.01 17.75
C ASN A 121 6.37 16.16 16.23
N LYS A 122 6.87 15.13 15.53
CA LYS A 122 6.94 15.08 14.06
C LYS A 122 5.57 15.33 13.44
N PHE A 123 4.50 14.80 14.05
CA PHE A 123 3.14 14.92 13.54
C PHE A 123 2.59 16.34 13.72
N VAL A 124 3.03 17.07 14.75
CA VAL A 124 2.65 18.49 14.92
C VAL A 124 3.20 19.33 13.77
N GLU A 125 4.48 19.13 13.43
CA GLU A 125 5.14 19.85 12.34
C GLU A 125 4.46 19.59 10.99
N TYR A 126 4.15 18.33 10.67
CA TYR A 126 3.44 17.98 9.44
C TYR A 126 2.00 18.51 9.41
N SER A 127 1.30 18.50 10.54
CA SER A 127 -0.05 19.04 10.65
C SER A 127 -0.08 20.55 10.39
N GLN A 128 0.90 21.29 10.91
CA GLN A 128 1.02 22.73 10.68
C GLN A 128 1.41 23.05 9.24
N ARG A 129 2.24 22.22 8.62
CA ARG A 129 2.69 22.38 7.23
C ARG A 129 1.53 22.43 6.24
N MET A 130 0.40 21.77 6.51
CA MET A 130 -0.74 21.76 5.58
C MET A 130 -1.26 23.15 5.22
N GLN A 131 -1.08 24.15 6.09
CA GLN A 131 -1.50 25.53 5.82
C GLN A 131 -0.75 26.17 4.63
N ILE A 132 0.46 25.72 4.30
CA ILE A 132 1.23 26.30 3.18
C ILE A 132 0.53 26.09 1.83
N TYR A 133 -0.28 25.04 1.72
CA TYR A 133 -0.98 24.71 0.48
C TYR A 133 -2.27 25.51 0.29
N GLU A 134 -2.75 26.21 1.33
CA GLU A 134 -3.92 27.11 1.25
C GLU A 134 -3.56 28.52 0.81
N ASN A 135 -2.27 28.82 0.63
CA ASN A 135 -1.86 30.13 0.14
C ASN A 135 -2.31 30.33 -1.32
N GLU A 136 -3.17 31.32 -1.54
CA GLU A 136 -3.78 31.59 -2.86
C GLU A 136 -2.75 31.96 -3.94
N ILE A 137 -1.68 32.67 -3.57
CA ILE A 137 -0.60 33.04 -4.49
C ILE A 137 0.14 31.77 -4.93
N SER A 138 0.51 30.90 -3.98
CA SER A 138 1.13 29.60 -4.28
C SER A 138 0.25 28.74 -5.19
N GLN A 139 -1.07 28.70 -4.95
CA GLN A 139 -2.01 27.97 -5.80
C GLN A 139 -2.16 28.60 -7.19
N ALA A 140 -2.14 29.93 -7.30
CA ALA A 140 -2.17 30.63 -8.59
C ALA A 140 -0.90 30.34 -9.42
N LEU A 141 0.27 30.33 -8.78
CA LEU A 141 1.53 29.94 -9.41
C LEU A 141 1.54 28.48 -9.85
N ALA A 142 0.97 27.57 -9.06
CA ALA A 142 0.83 26.18 -9.49
C ALA A 142 -0.11 26.07 -10.71
N ARG A 143 -1.28 26.72 -10.68
CA ARG A 143 -2.24 26.72 -11.79
C ARG A 143 -1.67 27.29 -13.09
N SER A 144 -0.79 28.29 -13.03
CA SER A 144 -0.17 28.85 -14.25
C SER A 144 0.78 27.87 -14.94
N LEU A 145 1.27 26.86 -14.23
CA LEU A 145 2.15 25.81 -14.76
C LEU A 145 1.41 24.53 -15.16
N ILE A 146 0.29 24.23 -14.50
CA ILE A 146 -0.54 23.06 -14.80
C ILE A 146 -1.30 23.31 -16.12
N PRO A 147 -1.28 22.37 -17.10
CA PRO A 147 -2.05 22.49 -18.33
C PRO A 147 -3.54 22.19 -18.09
N CYS A 148 -4.20 23.03 -17.28
CA CYS A 148 -5.52 22.80 -16.70
C CYS A 148 -6.57 22.44 -17.76
N ASP A 149 -6.65 23.20 -18.85
CA ASP A 149 -7.63 22.96 -19.92
C ASP A 149 -7.45 21.59 -20.57
N LYS A 150 -6.20 21.17 -20.82
CA LYS A 150 -5.91 19.85 -21.41
C LYS A 150 -6.29 18.72 -20.47
N LEU A 151 -5.97 18.84 -19.17
CA LEU A 151 -6.30 17.82 -18.18
C LEU A 151 -7.80 17.72 -17.93
N ILE A 152 -8.49 18.87 -17.84
CA ILE A 152 -9.96 18.91 -17.70
C ILE A 152 -10.63 18.30 -18.93
N GLN A 153 -10.13 18.60 -20.13
CA GLN A 153 -10.70 18.01 -21.35
C GLN A 153 -10.47 16.50 -21.44
N ALA A 154 -9.27 16.01 -21.08
CA ALA A 154 -8.94 14.58 -21.09
C ALA A 154 -9.72 13.77 -20.04
N SER A 155 -10.21 14.40 -18.98
CA SER A 155 -10.96 13.76 -17.89
C SER A 155 -12.47 13.78 -18.07
N LYS A 156 -13.01 14.35 -19.17
CA LYS A 156 -14.44 14.36 -19.41
C LYS A 156 -14.97 12.96 -19.73
N MET A 157 -15.99 12.53 -19.00
CA MET A 157 -16.81 11.35 -19.28
C MET A 157 -18.27 11.80 -19.42
N ASN A 158 -18.93 11.42 -20.51
CA ASN A 158 -20.32 11.85 -20.81
C ASN A 158 -20.51 13.38 -20.73
N GLY A 159 -19.50 14.15 -21.16
CA GLY A 159 -19.53 15.62 -21.19
C GLY A 159 -19.29 16.30 -19.83
N LYS A 160 -19.18 15.56 -18.72
CA LYS A 160 -18.86 16.09 -17.39
C LYS A 160 -17.43 15.70 -16.98
N THR A 161 -16.74 16.59 -16.29
CA THR A 161 -15.40 16.31 -15.74
C THR A 161 -15.50 15.20 -14.70
N ASN A 162 -14.83 14.08 -14.93
CA ASN A 162 -14.69 13.03 -13.93
C ASN A 162 -13.47 13.34 -13.05
N LYS A 163 -13.70 13.59 -11.74
CA LYS A 163 -12.65 13.98 -10.79
C LYS A 163 -11.56 12.90 -10.66
N PHE A 164 -11.92 11.62 -10.72
CA PHE A 164 -10.97 10.51 -10.64
C PHE A 164 -10.03 10.49 -11.85
N GLU A 165 -10.56 10.60 -13.08
CA GLU A 165 -9.74 10.67 -14.29
C GLU A 165 -8.92 11.98 -14.37
N LEU A 166 -9.41 13.07 -13.79
CA LEU A 166 -8.65 14.32 -13.68
C LEU A 166 -7.41 14.15 -12.79
N VAL A 167 -7.55 13.52 -11.62
CA VAL A 167 -6.41 13.21 -10.75
C VAL A 167 -5.45 12.23 -11.42
N LYS A 168 -5.95 11.21 -12.11
CA LYS A 168 -5.11 10.29 -12.89
C LYS A 168 -4.32 11.00 -14.00
N SER A 169 -4.96 11.93 -14.71
CA SER A 169 -4.30 12.76 -15.73
C SER A 169 -3.27 13.71 -15.11
N LEU A 170 -3.56 14.26 -13.93
CA LEU A 170 -2.62 15.09 -13.17
C LEU A 170 -1.40 14.30 -12.71
N LEU A 171 -1.58 13.09 -12.15
CA LEU A 171 -0.49 12.20 -11.76
C LEU A 171 0.41 11.86 -12.96
N ASN A 172 -0.20 11.56 -14.11
CA ASN A 172 0.53 11.25 -15.32
C ASN A 172 1.38 12.46 -15.76
N TRP A 173 0.75 13.62 -15.99
CA TRP A 173 1.47 14.85 -16.35
C TRP A 173 2.58 15.20 -15.36
N PHE A 174 2.31 15.06 -14.05
CA PHE A 174 3.28 15.38 -13.03
C PHE A 174 4.54 14.52 -13.18
N LYS A 175 4.37 13.21 -13.41
CA LYS A 175 5.48 12.27 -13.56
C LYS A 175 6.18 12.33 -14.92
N THR A 176 5.43 12.53 -16.01
CA THR A 176 5.98 12.41 -17.37
C THR A 176 6.52 13.72 -17.92
N ASP A 177 5.94 14.85 -17.54
CA ASP A 177 6.19 16.14 -18.19
C ASP A 177 6.73 17.21 -17.22
N PHE A 178 6.32 17.17 -15.95
CA PHE A 178 6.56 18.29 -15.03
C PHE A 178 7.71 18.08 -14.06
N PHE A 179 7.80 16.93 -13.40
CA PHE A 179 8.69 16.71 -12.26
C PHE A 179 9.63 15.52 -12.49
N MET A 180 10.90 15.68 -12.11
CA MET A 180 11.95 14.70 -12.39
C MET A 180 12.49 14.05 -11.11
N TRP A 181 12.72 12.73 -11.18
CA TRP A 181 13.33 12.00 -10.09
C TRP A 181 14.83 12.29 -10.07
N THR A 182 15.37 12.67 -8.92
CA THR A 182 16.80 13.00 -8.78
C THR A 182 17.38 12.28 -7.58
N ASP A 183 18.08 11.18 -7.87
CA ASP A 183 18.89 10.48 -6.88
C ASP A 183 20.29 11.11 -6.77
N ILE A 184 20.88 11.42 -7.92
CA ILE A 184 22.16 12.10 -8.06
C ILE A 184 21.94 13.25 -9.05
N PRO A 185 22.27 14.50 -8.70
CA PRO A 185 22.11 15.63 -9.60
C PRO A 185 23.11 15.54 -10.76
N LYS A 186 22.71 16.05 -11.92
CA LYS A 186 23.59 16.20 -13.08
C LYS A 186 24.39 17.49 -12.96
N CYS A 187 25.60 17.48 -13.48
CA CYS A 187 26.41 18.69 -13.60
C CYS A 187 25.79 19.64 -14.62
N GLU A 188 25.53 20.88 -14.24
CA GLU A 188 24.96 21.90 -15.12
C GLU A 188 25.90 22.25 -16.29
N LEU A 189 27.21 22.13 -16.10
CA LEU A 189 28.21 22.47 -17.13
C LEU A 189 28.38 21.37 -18.19
N CYS A 190 28.26 20.09 -17.81
CA CYS A 190 28.57 18.98 -18.73
C CYS A 190 27.50 17.89 -18.85
N GLY A 191 26.41 17.97 -18.10
CA GLY A 191 25.29 17.03 -18.12
C GLY A 191 25.57 15.64 -17.54
N GLN A 192 26.80 15.35 -17.12
CA GLN A 192 27.18 14.07 -16.52
C GLN A 192 26.69 13.95 -15.08
N ASN A 193 26.42 12.73 -14.65
CA ASN A 193 26.09 12.45 -13.25
C ASN A 193 27.29 12.79 -12.37
N ALA A 194 27.01 13.47 -11.26
CA ALA A 194 28.02 13.77 -10.26
C ALA A 194 28.31 12.55 -9.37
N GLU A 195 29.35 12.62 -8.55
CA GLU A 195 29.61 11.64 -7.50
C GLU A 195 29.38 12.25 -6.13
N GLN A 196 28.91 11.46 -5.18
CA GLN A 196 28.63 11.97 -3.85
C GLN A 196 29.92 12.47 -3.20
N SER A 197 29.93 13.74 -2.78
CA SER A 197 31.05 14.29 -2.02
C SER A 197 30.95 13.82 -0.57
N LYS A 198 32.11 13.63 0.08
CA LYS A 198 32.19 13.40 1.53
C LYS A 198 32.16 14.68 2.34
N GLU A 199 32.17 15.83 1.67
CA GLU A 199 32.16 17.14 2.30
C GLU A 199 30.76 17.49 2.80
N GLU A 200 30.67 17.90 4.06
CA GLU A 200 29.43 18.40 4.65
C GLU A 200 29.32 19.91 4.42
N PHE A 201 28.19 20.34 3.85
CA PHE A 201 27.88 21.74 3.66
C PHE A 201 26.59 22.11 4.40
N SER A 202 26.59 23.30 5.01
CA SER A 202 25.39 23.89 5.56
C SER A 202 24.57 24.59 4.46
N PRO A 203 23.23 24.69 4.64
CA PRO A 203 22.40 25.50 3.76
C PRO A 203 22.80 26.98 3.75
N THR A 204 22.89 27.58 2.57
CA THR A 204 23.10 29.03 2.40
C THR A 204 21.92 29.83 2.95
N GLU A 205 22.06 31.14 3.09
CA GLU A 205 20.95 32.00 3.52
C GLU A 205 19.77 31.94 2.53
N GLU A 206 20.06 31.92 1.22
CA GLU A 206 19.06 31.78 0.17
C GLU A 206 18.35 30.42 0.21
N GLU A 207 19.10 29.34 0.43
CA GLU A 207 18.53 28.00 0.54
C GLU A 207 17.61 27.88 1.78
N ARG A 208 18.00 28.51 2.90
CA ARG A 208 17.19 28.58 4.12
C ARG A 208 15.90 29.37 3.93
N LYS A 209 15.91 30.44 3.11
CA LYS A 209 14.69 31.20 2.76
C LYS A 209 13.62 30.30 2.12
N TRP A 210 14.04 29.27 1.39
CA TRP A 210 13.16 28.28 0.77
C TRP A 210 12.99 26.99 1.59
N ALA A 211 13.25 27.05 2.90
CA ALA A 211 13.10 25.95 3.84
C ALA A 211 13.92 24.69 3.48
N ALA A 212 15.13 24.87 2.95
CA ALA A 212 16.12 23.81 2.89
C ALA A 212 16.87 23.71 4.23
N TYR A 213 16.65 22.60 4.95
CA TYR A 213 17.33 22.31 6.22
C TYR A 213 18.59 21.46 6.03
N ARG A 214 18.72 20.80 4.87
CA ARG A 214 19.86 19.96 4.50
C ARG A 214 20.25 20.22 3.06
N VAL A 215 21.55 20.18 2.78
CA VAL A 215 22.11 20.22 1.43
C VAL A 215 23.00 19.00 1.24
N GLU A 216 22.74 18.25 0.19
CA GLU A 216 23.63 17.19 -0.26
C GLU A 216 24.59 17.80 -1.28
N VAL A 217 25.88 17.47 -1.22
CA VAL A 217 26.87 17.99 -2.18
C VAL A 217 27.50 16.86 -2.95
N TYR A 218 27.61 17.09 -4.25
CA TYR A 218 28.18 16.16 -5.21
C TYR A 218 29.32 16.84 -5.96
N LYS A 219 30.26 16.07 -6.47
CA LYS A 219 31.41 16.58 -7.23
C LYS A 219 31.39 16.03 -8.64
N CYS A 220 31.48 16.91 -9.63
CA CYS A 220 31.64 16.49 -11.02
C CYS A 220 33.12 16.21 -11.31
N ARG A 221 33.48 14.96 -11.65
CA ARG A 221 34.88 14.63 -12.01
C ARG A 221 35.37 15.29 -13.28
N LYS A 222 34.48 15.63 -14.22
CA LYS A 222 34.83 16.23 -15.51
C LYS A 222 35.09 17.74 -15.39
N CYS A 223 34.29 18.45 -14.59
CA CYS A 223 34.36 19.91 -14.46
C CYS A 223 35.03 20.35 -13.15
N ASP A 224 35.38 19.41 -12.27
CA ASP A 224 35.92 19.65 -10.92
C ASP A 224 35.08 20.63 -10.08
N THR A 225 33.77 20.68 -10.35
CA THR A 225 32.84 21.62 -9.71
C THR A 225 31.96 20.90 -8.70
N ASN A 226 31.71 21.56 -7.57
CA ASN A 226 30.74 21.10 -6.57
C ASN A 226 29.32 21.47 -7.00
N ILE A 227 28.43 20.49 -6.92
CA ILE A 227 27.01 20.58 -7.26
C ILE A 227 26.22 20.44 -5.95
N ARG A 228 25.50 21.50 -5.60
CA ARG A 228 24.66 21.52 -4.40
C ARG A 228 23.28 20.98 -4.75
N PHE A 229 22.73 20.15 -3.87
CA PHE A 229 21.38 19.61 -3.97
C PHE A 229 20.62 19.90 -2.66
N PRO A 230 20.07 21.12 -2.52
CA PRO A 230 19.30 21.50 -1.35
C PRO A 230 17.97 20.74 -1.28
N ARG A 231 17.62 20.23 -0.10
CA ARG A 231 16.36 19.53 0.15
C ARG A 231 15.27 20.52 0.54
N TYR A 232 14.67 21.17 -0.44
CA TYR A 232 13.68 22.23 -0.24
C TYR A 232 12.34 21.70 0.28
N ASN A 233 11.79 22.36 1.31
CA ASN A 233 10.43 22.07 1.82
C ASN A 233 9.38 23.08 1.36
N ASN A 234 9.77 24.21 0.77
CA ASN A 234 8.82 25.17 0.21
C ASN A 234 8.31 24.66 -1.16
N PRO A 235 7.00 24.39 -1.33
CA PRO A 235 6.46 23.83 -2.56
C PRO A 235 6.53 24.80 -3.75
N VAL A 236 6.55 26.12 -3.51
CA VAL A 236 6.72 27.11 -4.60
C VAL A 236 8.11 27.01 -5.20
N LYS A 237 9.15 26.82 -4.38
CA LYS A 237 10.51 26.57 -4.91
C LYS A 237 10.57 25.29 -5.72
N LEU A 238 9.77 24.27 -5.36
CA LEU A 238 9.72 23.02 -6.10
C LEU A 238 9.03 23.15 -7.47
N LEU A 239 8.11 24.12 -7.66
CA LEU A 239 7.56 24.44 -8.98
C LEU A 239 8.64 24.94 -9.96
N GLU A 240 9.70 25.56 -9.42
CA GLU A 240 10.86 26.05 -10.15
C GLU A 240 11.90 24.94 -10.37
N THR A 241 12.32 24.25 -9.31
CA THR A 241 13.39 23.22 -9.41
C THR A 241 12.95 21.97 -10.14
N ARG A 242 11.65 21.63 -10.06
CA ARG A 242 11.01 20.51 -10.76
C ARG A 242 11.71 19.16 -10.58
N CYS A 243 12.38 18.97 -9.45
CA CYS A 243 13.14 17.77 -9.19
C CYS A 243 13.24 17.44 -7.70
N GLY A 244 13.51 16.17 -7.40
CA GLY A 244 13.69 15.70 -6.03
C GLY A 244 13.46 14.21 -5.86
N ARG A 245 13.25 13.80 -4.60
CA ARG A 245 12.83 12.43 -4.21
C ARG A 245 11.40 12.47 -3.68
N CYS A 246 10.91 11.37 -3.09
CA CYS A 246 9.49 11.25 -2.71
C CYS A 246 8.96 12.41 -1.85
N GLY A 247 9.78 12.96 -0.95
CA GLY A 247 9.48 14.16 -0.16
C GLY A 247 9.07 15.37 -1.01
N GLU A 248 9.93 15.77 -1.95
CA GLU A 248 9.67 16.90 -2.85
C GLU A 248 8.52 16.62 -3.82
N TRP A 249 8.45 15.39 -4.33
CA TRP A 249 7.38 14.96 -5.23
C TRP A 249 6.00 15.09 -4.58
N ALA A 250 5.80 14.49 -3.40
CA ALA A 250 4.54 14.56 -2.67
C ALA A 250 4.20 15.99 -2.23
N ASN A 251 5.21 16.78 -1.81
CA ASN A 251 5.02 18.19 -1.42
C ASN A 251 4.52 19.06 -2.58
N CYS A 252 5.19 18.99 -3.73
CA CYS A 252 4.82 19.77 -4.90
C CYS A 252 3.48 19.29 -5.49
N PHE A 253 3.26 17.97 -5.56
CA PHE A 253 1.99 17.41 -6.02
C PHE A 253 0.80 17.79 -5.12
N ALA A 254 0.99 17.85 -3.80
CA ALA A 254 -0.03 18.33 -2.88
C ALA A 254 -0.46 19.77 -3.19
N LEU A 255 0.50 20.67 -3.47
CA LEU A 255 0.19 22.04 -3.92
C LEU A 255 -0.59 22.04 -5.24
N CYS A 256 -0.17 21.27 -6.23
CA CYS A 256 -0.87 21.16 -7.51
C CYS A 256 -2.30 20.64 -7.35
N SER A 257 -2.51 19.66 -6.48
CA SER A 257 -3.82 19.07 -6.20
C SER A 257 -4.75 20.09 -5.51
N ARG A 258 -4.25 20.79 -4.49
CA ARG A 258 -4.98 21.87 -3.82
C ARG A 258 -5.31 23.02 -4.78
N ALA A 259 -4.40 23.36 -5.68
CA ALA A 259 -4.58 24.40 -6.68
C ALA A 259 -5.67 24.08 -7.71
N LEU A 260 -5.97 22.79 -7.94
CA LEU A 260 -7.12 22.33 -8.74
C LEU A 260 -8.41 22.16 -7.92
N GLY A 261 -8.40 22.52 -6.64
CA GLY A 261 -9.57 22.49 -5.75
C GLY A 261 -9.82 21.14 -5.07
N PHE A 262 -8.89 20.17 -5.17
CA PHE A 262 -9.07 18.87 -4.52
C PHE A 262 -8.76 18.94 -3.03
N GLU A 263 -9.66 18.45 -2.18
CA GLU A 263 -9.35 18.24 -0.76
C GLU A 263 -8.28 17.15 -0.65
N THR A 264 -7.12 17.51 -0.10
CA THR A 264 -5.90 16.69 -0.17
C THR A 264 -5.33 16.50 1.23
N ARG A 265 -4.94 15.26 1.55
CA ARG A 265 -4.09 14.94 2.70
C ARG A 265 -2.68 14.66 2.23
N TRP A 266 -1.70 15.09 3.01
CA TRP A 266 -0.33 14.62 2.89
C TRP A 266 -0.14 13.42 3.83
N VAL A 267 0.37 12.31 3.30
CA VAL A 267 0.47 11.05 4.05
C VAL A 267 1.93 10.71 4.32
N TYR A 268 2.21 10.40 5.59
CA TYR A 268 3.53 10.05 6.08
C TYR A 268 3.58 8.61 6.57
N ASP A 269 4.44 7.82 5.95
CA ASP A 269 4.85 6.52 6.44
C ASP A 269 6.22 6.65 7.13
N VAL A 270 6.27 6.24 8.40
CA VAL A 270 7.49 6.35 9.23
C VAL A 270 8.65 5.51 8.70
N THR A 271 8.42 4.59 7.76
CA THR A 271 9.44 3.81 7.06
C THR A 271 9.99 4.52 5.81
N ASP A 272 10.09 5.85 5.89
CA ASP A 272 10.73 6.75 4.92
C ASP A 272 10.04 6.78 3.54
N HIS A 273 8.72 6.95 3.53
CA HIS A 273 7.97 7.25 2.30
C HIS A 273 6.80 8.20 2.57
N VAL A 274 6.41 8.97 1.55
CA VAL A 274 5.34 9.95 1.63
C VAL A 274 4.56 10.01 0.31
N TRP A 275 3.27 10.30 0.40
CA TRP A 275 2.37 10.41 -0.74
C TRP A 275 1.16 11.30 -0.39
N CYS A 276 0.09 11.26 -1.18
CA CYS A 276 -1.12 12.05 -0.93
C CYS A 276 -2.39 11.17 -0.90
N GLU A 277 -3.43 11.62 -0.21
CA GLU A 277 -4.79 11.13 -0.41
C GLU A 277 -5.66 12.28 -0.91
N ILE A 278 -6.59 11.99 -1.81
CA ILE A 278 -7.55 12.97 -2.32
C ILE A 278 -8.96 12.49 -1.99
N TRP A 279 -9.78 13.37 -1.43
CA TRP A 279 -11.20 13.08 -1.18
C TRP A 279 -11.97 13.07 -2.50
N MET A 280 -12.63 11.96 -2.80
CA MET A 280 -13.47 11.82 -3.97
C MET A 280 -14.93 11.80 -3.55
N GLU A 281 -15.66 12.89 -3.82
CA GLU A 281 -17.08 13.02 -3.47
C GLU A 281 -17.94 11.91 -4.10
N ASP A 282 -17.71 11.58 -5.38
CA ASP A 282 -18.48 10.57 -6.11
C ASP A 282 -18.26 9.14 -5.57
N LEU A 283 -17.10 8.88 -4.97
CA LEU A 283 -16.77 7.61 -4.32
C LEU A 283 -17.01 7.65 -2.80
N ASP A 284 -17.30 8.84 -2.27
CA ASP A 284 -17.49 9.15 -0.86
C ASP A 284 -16.41 8.55 0.06
N ARG A 285 -15.15 8.64 -0.37
CA ARG A 285 -13.97 8.14 0.35
C ARG A 285 -12.68 8.87 -0.05
N TRP A 286 -11.66 8.68 0.78
CA TRP A 286 -10.28 9.06 0.45
C TRP A 286 -9.67 8.07 -0.54
N VAL A 287 -8.97 8.60 -1.54
CA VAL A 287 -8.31 7.82 -2.58
C VAL A 287 -6.81 8.06 -2.49
N HIS A 288 -6.05 6.97 -2.33
CA HIS A 288 -4.59 6.95 -2.41
C HIS A 288 -4.10 7.60 -3.71
N CYS A 289 -3.09 8.46 -3.65
CA CYS A 289 -2.39 9.02 -4.82
C CYS A 289 -0.87 9.06 -4.55
N ASP A 290 -0.08 8.29 -5.30
CA ASP A 290 1.38 8.35 -5.26
C ASP A 290 1.93 8.97 -6.56
N PRO A 291 2.37 10.24 -6.52
CA PRO A 291 2.89 10.92 -7.71
C PRO A 291 4.23 10.35 -8.18
N CYS A 292 5.05 9.82 -7.27
CA CYS A 292 6.34 9.23 -7.62
C CYS A 292 6.16 8.00 -8.50
N GLU A 293 5.12 7.23 -8.21
CA GLU A 293 4.83 5.99 -8.92
C GLU A 293 3.83 6.17 -10.07
N ASN A 294 3.11 7.31 -10.14
CA ASN A 294 1.96 7.54 -11.02
C ASN A 294 0.88 6.48 -10.78
N ILE A 295 0.52 6.32 -9.51
CA ILE A 295 -0.43 5.33 -9.04
C ILE A 295 -1.56 6.02 -8.28
N ILE A 296 -2.79 5.61 -8.59
CA ILE A 296 -4.01 6.05 -7.91
C ILE A 296 -4.77 4.84 -7.40
N ASP A 297 -5.34 4.98 -6.22
CA ASP A 297 -6.23 4.01 -5.60
C ASP A 297 -5.64 2.60 -5.45
N THR A 298 -4.36 2.49 -5.06
CA THR A 298 -3.64 1.20 -4.93
C THR A 298 -2.92 1.13 -3.59
N PRO A 299 -3.65 1.13 -2.46
CA PRO A 299 -3.03 1.35 -1.17
C PRO A 299 -2.19 0.18 -0.64
N LEU A 300 -2.39 -1.04 -1.13
CA LEU A 300 -1.55 -2.18 -0.75
C LEU A 300 -0.22 -2.25 -1.53
N LEU A 301 0.06 -1.30 -2.42
CA LEU A 301 1.33 -1.21 -3.17
C LEU A 301 2.55 -1.36 -2.27
N TYR A 302 2.52 -0.73 -1.09
CA TYR A 302 3.70 -0.65 -0.23
C TYR A 302 3.93 -1.94 0.56
N GLU A 303 2.90 -2.50 1.19
CA GLU A 303 3.04 -3.74 1.96
C GLU A 303 3.17 -4.96 1.05
N LYS A 304 2.44 -5.02 -0.07
CA LYS A 304 2.36 -6.22 -0.91
C LYS A 304 3.30 -6.14 -2.10
N GLY A 305 3.30 -4.99 -2.78
CA GLY A 305 4.21 -4.75 -3.90
C GLY A 305 5.64 -4.57 -3.43
N TRP A 306 5.90 -3.56 -2.59
CA TRP A 306 7.26 -3.25 -2.14
C TRP A 306 7.72 -4.09 -0.95
N ARG A 307 6.82 -4.86 -0.33
CA ARG A 307 7.10 -5.67 0.86
C ARG A 307 7.62 -4.86 2.04
N LYS A 308 7.14 -3.62 2.16
CA LYS A 308 7.48 -2.77 3.31
C LYS A 308 6.82 -3.32 4.56
N ASN A 309 7.61 -3.39 5.63
CA ASN A 309 7.12 -3.68 6.97
C ASN A 309 6.53 -2.42 7.61
N LEU A 310 5.37 -1.99 7.10
CA LEU A 310 4.69 -0.80 7.61
C LEU A 310 4.34 -0.95 9.10
N SER A 311 4.34 0.19 9.80
CA SER A 311 3.98 0.29 11.22
C SER A 311 3.04 1.46 11.50
N TYR A 312 3.44 2.69 11.14
CA TYR A 312 2.62 3.89 11.31
C TYR A 312 2.52 4.66 9.99
N VAL A 313 1.28 4.85 9.51
CA VAL A 313 0.97 5.70 8.37
C VAL A 313 -0.06 6.75 8.81
N ILE A 314 0.36 8.00 8.86
CA ILE A 314 -0.44 9.12 9.37
C ILE A 314 -0.74 10.09 8.24
N ALA A 315 -2.02 10.41 8.06
CA ALA A 315 -2.49 11.37 7.09
C ALA A 315 -2.79 12.72 7.75
N PHE A 316 -2.33 13.79 7.13
CA PHE A 316 -2.47 15.18 7.56
C PHE A 316 -3.33 15.93 6.54
N GLY A 317 -4.55 16.29 6.93
CA GLY A 317 -5.41 17.21 6.20
C GLY A 317 -5.29 18.63 6.74
N LEU A 318 -5.98 19.57 6.12
CA LEU A 318 -6.02 20.97 6.57
C LEU A 318 -6.59 21.12 7.99
N ASP A 319 -7.59 20.30 8.30
CA ASP A 319 -8.45 20.44 9.47
C ASP A 319 -8.60 19.13 10.27
N HIS A 320 -7.72 18.15 10.02
CA HIS A 320 -7.70 16.88 10.73
C HIS A 320 -6.39 16.10 10.52
N VAL A 321 -6.09 15.23 11.48
CA VAL A 321 -5.03 14.22 11.43
C VAL A 321 -5.66 12.84 11.63
N ARG A 322 -5.26 11.83 10.85
CA ARG A 322 -5.80 10.48 10.95
C ARG A 322 -4.68 9.45 10.90
N ASP A 323 -4.80 8.43 11.76
CA ASP A 323 -4.06 7.20 11.57
C ASP A 323 -4.76 6.39 10.47
N VAL A 324 -4.12 6.31 9.32
CA VAL A 324 -4.63 5.61 8.13
C VAL A 324 -3.87 4.32 7.87
N THR A 325 -3.05 3.85 8.82
CA THR A 325 -2.22 2.63 8.71
C THR A 325 -2.98 1.46 8.12
N TRP A 326 -4.20 1.23 8.61
CA TRP A 326 -5.05 0.10 8.24
C TRP A 326 -5.51 0.10 6.77
N ARG A 327 -5.46 1.25 6.09
CA ARG A 327 -5.68 1.35 4.64
C ARG A 327 -4.50 0.82 3.84
N TYR A 328 -3.30 0.82 4.38
CA TYR A 328 -2.08 0.45 3.67
C TYR A 328 -1.53 -0.90 4.13
N THR A 329 -2.16 -1.53 5.11
CA THR A 329 -1.78 -2.85 5.62
C THR A 329 -2.92 -3.85 5.51
N PHE A 330 -2.58 -5.05 5.05
CA PHE A 330 -3.47 -6.18 4.96
C PHE A 330 -3.37 -7.05 6.23
N SER A 331 -2.16 -7.21 6.77
CA SER A 331 -1.91 -8.04 7.96
C SER A 331 -1.92 -7.19 9.24
N HIS A 332 -3.10 -6.73 9.69
CA HIS A 332 -3.21 -5.80 10.84
C HIS A 332 -2.57 -6.31 12.13
N PHE A 333 -2.69 -7.61 12.43
CA PHE A 333 -2.04 -8.21 13.60
C PHE A 333 -0.52 -8.11 13.55
N GLU A 334 0.08 -8.38 12.40
CA GLU A 334 1.53 -8.22 12.21
C GLU A 334 1.94 -6.75 12.21
N THR A 335 1.09 -5.85 11.69
CA THR A 335 1.33 -4.41 11.80
C THR A 335 1.40 -3.98 13.26
N LEU A 336 0.47 -4.45 14.10
CA LEU A 336 0.43 -4.13 15.53
C LEU A 336 1.70 -4.56 16.28
N THR A 337 2.29 -5.71 15.95
CA THR A 337 3.54 -6.15 16.61
C THR A 337 4.74 -5.23 16.31
N ARG A 338 4.68 -4.49 15.19
CA ARG A 338 5.71 -3.51 14.79
C ARG A 338 5.45 -2.10 15.32
N ARG A 339 4.29 -1.83 15.90
CA ARG A 339 3.90 -0.51 16.42
C ARG A 339 4.39 -0.31 17.86
N ASN A 340 5.69 -0.09 17.97
CA ASN A 340 6.40 0.02 19.26
C ASN A 340 6.90 1.43 19.61
N SER A 341 6.87 2.38 18.66
CA SER A 341 7.32 3.77 18.89
C SER A 341 6.41 4.60 19.81
N CYS A 342 5.13 4.26 19.91
CA CYS A 342 4.19 4.92 20.80
C CYS A 342 3.07 3.98 21.21
N ARG A 343 2.66 4.01 22.48
CA ARG A 343 1.50 3.25 22.94
C ARG A 343 0.23 3.73 22.22
N GLU A 344 -0.57 2.80 21.72
CA GLU A 344 -1.80 3.11 20.96
C GLU A 344 -2.75 4.06 21.69
N ILE A 345 -2.86 3.92 23.01
CA ILE A 345 -3.71 4.79 23.84
C ILE A 345 -3.21 6.25 23.82
N VAL A 346 -1.89 6.44 23.84
CA VAL A 346 -1.25 7.76 23.81
C VAL A 346 -1.41 8.36 22.42
N LEU A 347 -1.12 7.60 21.36
CA LEU A 347 -1.27 8.04 19.96
C LEU A 347 -2.72 8.44 19.65
N ARG A 348 -3.69 7.58 19.99
CA ARG A 348 -5.12 7.85 19.79
C ARG A 348 -5.56 9.11 20.53
N ASN A 349 -5.13 9.28 21.78
CA ASN A 349 -5.47 10.47 22.57
C ASN A 349 -4.81 11.74 22.01
N PHE A 350 -3.58 11.64 21.54
CA PHE A 350 -2.88 12.75 20.89
C PHE A 350 -3.61 13.21 19.63
N ILE A 351 -3.92 12.28 18.71
CA ILE A 351 -4.68 12.58 17.48
C ILE A 351 -6.06 13.16 17.81
N ARG A 352 -6.77 12.57 18.78
CA ARG A 352 -8.07 13.09 19.25
C ARG A 352 -7.96 14.53 19.73
N LYS A 353 -6.94 14.87 20.52
CA LYS A 353 -6.72 16.24 21.02
C LYS A 353 -6.38 17.21 19.89
N LEU A 354 -5.57 16.81 18.91
CA LEU A 354 -5.31 17.63 17.72
C LEU A 354 -6.59 17.90 16.93
N ASN A 355 -7.37 16.85 16.66
CA ASN A 355 -8.64 16.99 15.93
C ASN A 355 -9.69 17.80 16.70
N ALA A 356 -9.72 17.72 18.04
CA ALA A 356 -10.60 18.55 18.85
C ALA A 356 -10.27 20.05 18.71
N ARG A 357 -8.99 20.41 18.58
CA ARG A 357 -8.57 21.81 18.31
C ARG A 357 -9.07 22.28 16.95
N TYR A 358 -8.91 21.47 15.91
CA TYR A 358 -9.45 21.80 14.59
C TYR A 358 -10.97 21.91 14.61
N ALA A 359 -11.66 20.94 15.22
CA ALA A 359 -13.11 20.96 15.35
C ALA A 359 -13.63 22.20 16.06
N SER A 360 -12.90 22.75 17.05
CA SER A 360 -13.32 23.97 17.74
C SER A 360 -13.45 25.20 16.84
N LEU A 361 -12.80 25.19 15.68
CA LEU A 361 -12.83 26.27 14.67
C LEU A 361 -13.83 26.00 13.53
N MET A 362 -14.49 24.83 13.52
CA MET A 362 -15.42 24.42 12.46
C MET A 362 -16.87 24.76 12.79
N SER A 363 -17.70 24.95 11.75
CA SER A 363 -19.15 24.97 11.91
C SER A 363 -19.71 23.59 12.32
N GLU A 364 -20.90 23.56 12.90
CA GLU A 364 -21.56 22.31 13.29
C GLU A 364 -21.87 21.40 12.09
N GLU A 365 -22.18 21.96 10.92
CA GLU A 365 -22.39 21.21 9.69
C GLU A 365 -21.10 20.50 9.25
N LYS A 366 -19.97 21.22 9.27
CA LYS A 366 -18.66 20.64 8.92
C LYS A 366 -18.25 19.57 9.92
N LYS A 367 -18.50 19.75 11.22
CA LYS A 367 -18.23 18.72 12.24
C LYS A 367 -18.99 17.43 11.95
N LYS A 368 -20.30 17.52 11.70
CA LYS A 368 -21.15 16.36 11.36
C LYS A 368 -20.66 15.66 10.09
N GLU A 369 -20.28 16.43 9.08
CA GLU A 369 -19.73 15.85 7.85
C GLU A 369 -18.39 15.13 8.10
N MET A 370 -17.49 15.73 8.87
CA MET A 370 -16.20 15.12 9.21
C MET A 370 -16.36 13.85 10.05
N GLU A 371 -17.33 13.80 10.96
CA GLU A 371 -17.68 12.61 11.72
C GLU A 371 -18.25 11.50 10.82
N ARG A 372 -19.15 11.85 9.89
CA ARG A 372 -19.69 10.91 8.89
C ARG A 372 -18.59 10.29 8.04
N ARG A 373 -17.68 11.11 7.50
CA ARG A 373 -16.54 10.64 6.71
C ARG A 373 -15.62 9.74 7.54
N TYR A 374 -15.32 10.14 8.77
CA TYR A 374 -14.46 9.35 9.65
C TYR A 374 -15.08 7.98 9.98
N MET A 375 -16.40 7.93 10.21
CA MET A 375 -17.10 6.66 10.42
C MET A 375 -16.94 5.71 9.22
N LYS A 376 -17.03 6.24 7.99
CA LYS A 376 -16.80 5.45 6.77
C LYS A 376 -15.37 4.93 6.67
N GLU A 377 -14.38 5.76 6.98
CA GLU A 377 -12.99 5.31 7.03
C GLU A 377 -12.78 4.20 8.07
N LEU A 378 -13.41 4.31 9.25
CA LEU A 378 -13.32 3.25 10.26
C LEU A 378 -13.95 1.94 9.77
N VAL A 379 -15.09 2.01 9.07
CA VAL A 379 -15.70 0.83 8.45
C VAL A 379 -14.77 0.22 7.40
N GLU A 380 -14.14 1.04 6.55
CA GLU A 380 -13.11 0.58 5.60
C GLU A 380 -11.96 -0.15 6.32
N PHE A 381 -11.46 0.42 7.42
CA PHE A 381 -10.33 -0.14 8.17
C PHE A 381 -10.64 -1.47 8.87
N ILE A 382 -11.89 -1.72 9.26
CA ILE A 382 -12.29 -2.98 9.92
C ILE A 382 -12.86 -4.00 8.93
N SER A 383 -13.12 -3.61 7.68
CA SER A 383 -13.78 -4.46 6.70
C SER A 383 -12.77 -5.34 5.96
N PRO A 384 -12.99 -6.66 5.88
CA PRO A 384 -12.13 -7.59 5.13
C PRO A 384 -12.26 -7.47 3.60
N THR A 385 -12.87 -6.39 3.09
CA THR A 385 -13.13 -6.15 1.66
C THR A 385 -11.91 -5.69 0.87
N MET A 386 -10.73 -5.57 1.49
CA MET A 386 -9.47 -5.38 0.77
C MET A 386 -9.18 -6.62 -0.09
N GLN A 387 -9.71 -6.63 -1.31
CA GLN A 387 -9.29 -7.57 -2.33
C GLN A 387 -7.96 -7.08 -2.89
N LEU A 388 -6.93 -7.90 -2.73
CA LEU A 388 -5.65 -7.73 -3.42
C LEU A 388 -5.89 -7.65 -4.92
N ARG A 389 -5.57 -6.50 -5.52
CA ARG A 389 -5.62 -6.31 -6.97
C ARG A 389 -4.23 -6.52 -7.56
N ASP A 390 -4.13 -7.06 -8.77
CA ASP A 390 -2.85 -7.31 -9.47
C ASP A 390 -1.87 -6.12 -9.44
N VAL A 391 -2.38 -4.88 -9.53
CA VAL A 391 -1.58 -3.65 -9.52
C VAL A 391 -0.87 -3.43 -8.17
N GLU A 392 -1.38 -4.00 -7.09
CA GLU A 392 -0.84 -3.86 -5.73
C GLU A 392 0.40 -4.73 -5.49
N GLU A 393 0.72 -5.66 -6.39
CA GLU A 393 1.93 -6.50 -6.31
C GLU A 393 3.15 -5.90 -7.03
N GLN A 394 2.99 -4.70 -7.61
CA GLN A 394 4.05 -4.03 -8.35
C GLN A 394 5.19 -3.57 -7.44
N GLY A 395 6.44 -3.86 -7.85
CA GLY A 395 7.64 -3.32 -7.20
C GLY A 395 7.87 -1.83 -7.48
N ARG A 396 8.72 -1.20 -6.67
CA ARG A 396 9.05 0.22 -6.78
C ARG A 396 9.68 0.56 -8.13
N THR A 397 9.17 1.60 -8.78
CA THR A 397 9.68 2.06 -10.08
C THR A 397 10.75 3.15 -9.95
N THR A 398 10.79 3.87 -8.83
CA THR A 398 11.73 4.97 -8.56
C THR A 398 12.99 4.55 -7.81
N GLY A 399 14.11 5.23 -8.09
CA GLY A 399 15.42 4.95 -7.47
C GLY A 399 16.29 3.96 -8.24
N LEU A 400 17.60 4.00 -7.98
CA LEU A 400 18.57 3.09 -8.61
C LEU A 400 18.22 1.61 -8.32
N GLU A 401 18.42 0.73 -9.28
CA GLU A 401 18.07 -0.70 -9.15
C GLU A 401 18.78 -1.38 -7.98
N GLY A 402 20.08 -1.10 -7.80
CA GLY A 402 20.86 -1.63 -6.67
C GLY A 402 20.29 -1.19 -5.31
N TRP A 403 19.82 0.05 -5.21
CA TRP A 403 19.18 0.59 -4.00
C TRP A 403 17.83 -0.07 -3.71
N ARG A 404 16.99 -0.23 -4.75
CA ARG A 404 15.71 -0.95 -4.64
C ARG A 404 15.91 -2.42 -4.22
N LYS A 405 16.92 -3.10 -4.77
CA LYS A 405 17.29 -4.48 -4.42
C LYS A 405 17.71 -4.59 -2.95
N GLN A 406 18.54 -3.67 -2.46
CA GLN A 406 18.97 -3.65 -1.05
C GLN A 406 17.79 -3.51 -0.08
N ARG A 407 16.76 -2.75 -0.47
CA ARG A 407 15.55 -2.54 0.34
C ARG A 407 14.49 -3.63 0.16
N GLY A 408 14.70 -4.57 -0.76
CA GLY A 408 13.71 -5.61 -1.09
C GLY A 408 12.47 -5.08 -1.82
N GLU A 409 12.52 -3.85 -2.35
CA GLU A 409 11.38 -3.13 -2.93
C GLU A 409 11.20 -3.40 -4.43
N THR A 410 11.93 -4.35 -5.02
CA THR A 410 11.85 -4.68 -6.46
C THR A 410 10.56 -5.39 -6.88
N GLY A 411 9.65 -5.63 -5.93
CA GLY A 411 8.50 -6.49 -6.17
C GLY A 411 8.85 -7.96 -6.01
N ASN A 412 7.81 -8.79 -6.06
CA ASN A 412 7.98 -10.20 -6.33
C ASN A 412 8.71 -10.33 -7.68
N GLY A 413 9.99 -10.70 -7.68
CA GLY A 413 10.67 -11.25 -8.88
C GLY A 413 10.05 -12.58 -9.36
N LYS A 414 8.90 -12.97 -8.80
CA LYS A 414 7.99 -13.94 -9.37
C LYS A 414 7.24 -13.24 -10.49
N SER A 415 7.39 -13.73 -11.71
CA SER A 415 6.35 -13.55 -12.72
C SER A 415 5.00 -13.79 -12.04
N THR A 416 4.14 -12.77 -11.99
CA THR A 416 2.73 -12.98 -11.69
C THR A 416 2.25 -14.02 -12.68
N GLU A 417 2.02 -15.27 -12.24
CA GLU A 417 1.31 -16.26 -13.05
C GLU A 417 -0.09 -15.70 -13.28
N ARG A 418 -0.22 -14.85 -14.31
CA ARG A 418 -1.46 -14.26 -14.76
C ARG A 418 -2.28 -15.39 -15.36
N VAL A 419 -3.15 -16.00 -14.57
CA VAL A 419 -4.03 -17.08 -15.03
C VAL A 419 -5.28 -16.47 -15.67
N LEU A 420 -5.55 -16.86 -16.91
CA LEU A 420 -6.69 -16.39 -17.69
C LEU A 420 -7.93 -17.24 -17.38
N VAL A 421 -8.97 -16.61 -16.84
CA VAL A 421 -10.26 -17.26 -16.53
C VAL A 421 -11.31 -16.86 -17.58
N PRO A 422 -12.12 -17.79 -18.11
CA PRO A 422 -13.23 -17.47 -19.01
C PRO A 422 -14.21 -16.45 -18.41
N THR A 423 -14.71 -15.55 -19.25
CA THR A 423 -15.78 -14.61 -18.89
C THR A 423 -17.14 -15.34 -18.90
N GLY A 424 -18.12 -14.77 -18.19
CA GLY A 424 -19.49 -15.32 -18.22
C GLY A 424 -20.09 -15.43 -19.63
N LYS A 425 -19.69 -14.57 -20.57
CA LYS A 425 -20.12 -14.63 -21.97
C LYS A 425 -19.51 -15.83 -22.70
N GLU A 426 -18.22 -16.10 -22.51
CA GLU A 426 -17.50 -17.22 -23.13
C GLU A 426 -17.99 -18.57 -22.60
N ILE A 427 -18.33 -18.64 -21.30
CA ILE A 427 -18.96 -19.79 -20.67
C ILE A 427 -20.37 -20.00 -21.28
N PHE A 428 -21.17 -18.94 -21.39
CA PHE A 428 -22.50 -19.00 -21.99
C PHE A 428 -22.48 -19.43 -23.45
N SER A 429 -21.52 -18.90 -24.25
CA SER A 429 -21.36 -19.29 -25.66
C SER A 429 -20.64 -20.62 -25.84
N LYS A 430 -20.24 -21.30 -24.76
CA LYS A 430 -19.48 -22.56 -24.73
C LYS A 430 -18.14 -22.52 -25.48
N VAL A 431 -17.58 -21.33 -25.70
CA VAL A 431 -16.34 -21.14 -26.47
C VAL A 431 -15.51 -20.04 -25.84
N PHE A 432 -14.25 -20.36 -25.54
CA PHE A 432 -13.19 -19.40 -25.23
C PHE A 432 -12.25 -19.29 -26.44
N SER A 433 -11.86 -18.07 -26.82
CA SER A 433 -10.94 -17.84 -27.93
C SER A 433 -9.99 -16.68 -27.63
N LEU A 434 -8.70 -16.96 -27.68
CA LEU A 434 -7.63 -15.97 -27.53
C LEU A 434 -6.71 -16.01 -28.74
N GLU A 435 -6.46 -14.85 -29.34
CA GLU A 435 -5.54 -14.68 -30.47
C GLU A 435 -4.53 -13.57 -30.17
N TYR A 436 -3.29 -13.73 -30.63
CA TYR A 436 -2.24 -12.72 -30.53
C TYR A 436 -1.62 -12.45 -31.89
N ASP A 437 -1.50 -11.17 -32.24
CA ASP A 437 -0.87 -10.67 -33.46
C ASP A 437 0.46 -9.98 -33.10
N CYS A 438 1.58 -10.58 -33.51
CA CYS A 438 2.91 -10.07 -33.20
C CYS A 438 3.29 -8.81 -33.99
N ALA A 439 2.72 -8.59 -35.19
CA ALA A 439 2.95 -7.37 -35.95
C ALA A 439 2.33 -6.16 -35.24
N LYS A 440 1.07 -6.31 -34.81
CA LYS A 440 0.29 -5.24 -34.15
C LYS A 440 0.57 -5.10 -32.65
N ASP A 441 1.29 -6.05 -32.06
CA ASP A 441 1.55 -6.13 -30.62
C ASP A 441 0.24 -6.10 -29.82
N GLN A 442 -0.71 -6.97 -30.20
CA GLN A 442 -2.08 -6.90 -29.72
C GLN A 442 -2.73 -8.29 -29.62
N TYR A 443 -3.42 -8.51 -28.51
CA TYR A 443 -4.32 -9.65 -28.32
C TYR A 443 -5.76 -9.31 -28.72
N ARG A 444 -6.47 -10.31 -29.23
CA ARG A 444 -7.92 -10.29 -29.44
C ARG A 444 -8.57 -11.39 -28.60
N ARG A 445 -9.51 -11.01 -27.74
CA ARG A 445 -10.31 -11.93 -26.92
C ARG A 445 -11.78 -11.54 -27.05
N GLY A 446 -12.53 -12.27 -27.87
CA GLY A 446 -13.87 -11.84 -28.29
C GLY A 446 -13.82 -10.51 -29.04
N VAL A 447 -14.49 -9.48 -28.50
CA VAL A 447 -14.50 -8.10 -29.05
C VAL A 447 -13.39 -7.22 -28.46
N ASP A 448 -12.73 -7.66 -27.39
CA ASP A 448 -11.75 -6.86 -26.68
C ASP A 448 -10.38 -6.93 -27.37
N LEU A 449 -9.74 -5.77 -27.47
CA LEU A 449 -8.40 -5.60 -28.04
C LEU A 449 -7.44 -5.11 -26.97
N ILE A 450 -6.43 -5.92 -26.66
CA ILE A 450 -5.50 -5.69 -25.54
C ILE A 450 -4.09 -5.49 -26.10
N LYS A 451 -3.52 -4.30 -25.95
CA LYS A 451 -2.18 -3.99 -26.46
C LYS A 451 -1.08 -4.56 -25.58
N GLY A 452 0.04 -4.93 -26.20
CA GLY A 452 1.27 -5.40 -25.57
C GLY A 452 1.30 -6.93 -25.40
N TRP A 453 2.33 -7.57 -25.94
CA TRP A 453 2.55 -9.02 -25.88
C TRP A 453 2.70 -9.55 -24.46
N ARG A 454 3.18 -8.73 -23.53
CA ARG A 454 3.29 -9.07 -22.11
C ARG A 454 1.96 -9.08 -21.37
N SER A 455 0.92 -8.48 -21.96
CA SER A 455 -0.30 -8.15 -21.24
C SER A 455 -1.10 -9.37 -20.80
N LEU A 456 -1.00 -10.52 -21.47
CA LEU A 456 -1.73 -11.74 -21.10
C LEU A 456 -0.82 -12.95 -20.83
N VAL A 457 0.50 -12.72 -20.75
CA VAL A 457 1.49 -13.77 -20.47
C VAL A 457 1.57 -14.00 -18.97
N SER A 458 1.52 -15.27 -18.56
CA SER A 458 1.58 -15.72 -17.17
C SER A 458 3.01 -15.85 -16.67
N LYS A 459 3.94 -16.29 -17.52
CA LYS A 459 5.35 -16.36 -17.16
C LYS A 459 6.20 -15.98 -18.35
N GLN A 460 7.21 -15.17 -18.10
CA GLN A 460 8.24 -14.86 -19.09
C GLN A 460 9.61 -14.87 -18.44
N LYS A 461 10.61 -15.37 -19.17
CA LYS A 461 12.01 -15.34 -18.77
C LYS A 461 12.87 -15.05 -19.99
N ASN A 462 13.71 -14.01 -19.89
CA ASN A 462 14.73 -13.69 -20.90
C ASN A 462 14.19 -13.56 -22.33
N VAL A 463 12.98 -13.02 -22.50
CA VAL A 463 12.33 -12.85 -23.82
C VAL A 463 11.98 -11.39 -24.08
N CYS A 464 12.12 -10.97 -25.34
CA CYS A 464 11.72 -9.66 -25.82
C CYS A 464 11.02 -9.76 -27.18
N ARG A 465 10.20 -8.76 -27.49
CA ARG A 465 9.65 -8.54 -28.83
C ARG A 465 10.55 -7.54 -29.56
N VAL A 466 10.93 -7.86 -30.79
CA VAL A 466 11.75 -7.04 -31.67
C VAL A 466 10.93 -6.61 -32.87
N VAL A 467 11.04 -5.34 -33.25
CA VAL A 467 10.52 -4.78 -34.49
C VAL A 467 11.71 -4.36 -35.34
N ASP A 468 11.98 -5.09 -36.42
CA ASP A 468 13.04 -4.78 -37.37
C ASP A 468 12.41 -3.98 -38.53
N GLN A 469 12.54 -2.66 -38.48
CA GLN A 469 11.99 -1.76 -39.50
C GLN A 469 12.69 -1.91 -40.85
N MET A 470 13.97 -2.30 -40.88
CA MET A 470 14.72 -2.49 -42.13
C MET A 470 14.27 -3.75 -42.86
N LYS A 471 13.96 -4.82 -42.11
CA LYS A 471 13.45 -6.08 -42.67
C LYS A 471 11.92 -6.14 -42.72
N ASN A 472 11.24 -5.10 -42.24
CA ASN A 472 9.78 -4.98 -42.18
C ASN A 472 9.09 -6.16 -41.47
N VAL A 473 9.65 -6.60 -40.33
CA VAL A 473 9.13 -7.75 -39.57
C VAL A 473 9.06 -7.47 -38.06
N ALA A 474 8.16 -8.18 -37.38
CA ALA A 474 8.15 -8.31 -35.93
C ALA A 474 8.31 -9.78 -35.52
N TYR A 475 8.97 -10.02 -34.40
CA TYR A 475 9.14 -11.36 -33.82
C TYR A 475 9.45 -11.30 -32.32
N ILE A 476 9.32 -12.43 -31.64
CA ILE A 476 9.78 -12.64 -30.25
C ILE A 476 11.06 -13.48 -30.27
N CYS A 477 12.05 -13.09 -29.49
CA CYS A 477 13.32 -13.82 -29.34
C CYS A 477 13.87 -13.73 -27.91
N CYS A 478 14.97 -14.42 -27.66
CA CYS A 478 15.73 -14.27 -26.43
C CYS A 478 16.26 -12.83 -26.30
N GLN A 479 16.24 -12.30 -25.07
CA GLN A 479 16.84 -11.02 -24.76
C GLN A 479 18.37 -11.09 -24.92
N GLU A 480 18.97 -10.01 -25.41
CA GLU A 480 20.41 -9.91 -25.66
C GLU A 480 21.24 -10.36 -24.44
N GLY A 481 22.29 -11.16 -24.69
CA GLY A 481 23.13 -11.74 -23.64
C GLY A 481 22.60 -13.02 -22.97
N ASN A 482 21.41 -13.52 -23.34
CA ASN A 482 20.84 -14.74 -22.76
C ASN A 482 20.78 -15.91 -23.77
N ALA A 483 21.19 -17.10 -23.35
CA ALA A 483 21.23 -18.29 -24.20
C ALA A 483 19.87 -19.00 -24.36
N ASN A 484 18.92 -18.72 -23.46
CA ASN A 484 17.59 -19.34 -23.42
C ASN A 484 16.51 -18.37 -22.95
N GLY A 485 15.27 -18.67 -23.31
CA GLY A 485 14.07 -17.93 -22.92
C GLY A 485 12.88 -18.86 -22.68
N GLU A 486 11.89 -18.35 -21.94
CA GLU A 486 10.63 -19.06 -21.63
C GLU A 486 9.45 -18.08 -21.73
N LEU A 487 8.33 -18.56 -22.27
CA LEU A 487 7.07 -17.84 -22.35
C LEU A 487 5.92 -18.79 -21.98
N CYS A 488 4.98 -18.36 -21.14
CA CYS A 488 3.86 -19.18 -20.69
C CYS A 488 2.56 -18.38 -20.68
N TRP A 489 1.49 -19.00 -21.17
CA TRP A 489 0.11 -18.61 -20.88
C TRP A 489 -0.54 -19.70 -20.04
N SER A 490 -1.25 -19.30 -19.00
CA SER A 490 -1.93 -20.18 -18.06
C SER A 490 -3.42 -19.85 -18.09
N PHE A 491 -4.25 -20.88 -18.15
CA PHE A 491 -5.70 -20.79 -18.23
C PHE A 491 -6.31 -21.59 -17.07
N ASP A 492 -7.35 -21.06 -16.42
CA ASP A 492 -8.15 -21.80 -15.44
C ASP A 492 -9.62 -21.70 -15.82
N PHE A 493 -10.16 -22.82 -16.27
CA PHE A 493 -11.52 -23.00 -16.75
C PHE A 493 -12.50 -23.33 -15.62
N GLY A 494 -12.02 -23.39 -14.37
CA GLY A 494 -12.84 -23.63 -13.18
C GLY A 494 -13.56 -24.98 -13.22
N VAL A 495 -14.84 -25.01 -12.84
CA VAL A 495 -15.65 -26.25 -12.81
C VAL A 495 -16.14 -26.72 -14.18
N HIS A 496 -15.81 -26.01 -15.27
CA HIS A 496 -16.31 -26.30 -16.60
C HIS A 496 -15.42 -27.31 -17.33
N LYS A 497 -15.99 -28.44 -17.75
CA LYS A 497 -15.26 -29.47 -18.51
C LYS A 497 -14.97 -28.99 -19.93
N ILE A 498 -13.71 -29.14 -20.34
CA ILE A 498 -13.25 -28.82 -21.69
C ILE A 498 -13.46 -30.05 -22.56
N LYS A 499 -14.33 -29.94 -23.56
CA LYS A 499 -14.58 -31.02 -24.53
C LYS A 499 -13.43 -31.16 -25.53
N ASN A 500 -12.89 -30.02 -25.96
CA ASN A 500 -11.84 -29.92 -26.94
C ASN A 500 -11.04 -28.63 -26.75
N ILE A 501 -9.73 -28.66 -26.96
CA ILE A 501 -8.88 -27.48 -27.04
C ILE A 501 -8.01 -27.52 -28.30
N GLU A 502 -8.08 -26.45 -29.07
CA GLU A 502 -7.31 -26.24 -30.29
C GLU A 502 -6.21 -25.22 -30.02
N PHE A 503 -5.00 -25.56 -30.47
CA PHE A 503 -3.83 -24.74 -30.32
C PHE A 503 -3.11 -24.54 -31.64
N ARG A 504 -2.69 -23.29 -31.91
CA ARG A 504 -1.94 -22.96 -33.11
C ARG A 504 -0.84 -21.93 -32.86
N LEU A 505 0.36 -22.23 -33.35
CA LEU A 505 1.54 -21.36 -33.42
C LEU A 505 1.99 -21.19 -34.85
N ASP A 506 2.15 -19.94 -35.26
CA ASP A 506 2.53 -19.56 -36.61
C ASP A 506 3.84 -18.74 -36.60
N GLY A 507 4.55 -18.67 -37.73
CA GLY A 507 5.75 -17.82 -37.87
C GLY A 507 6.98 -18.30 -37.08
N ILE A 508 7.22 -19.61 -37.02
CA ILE A 508 8.36 -20.20 -36.32
C ILE A 508 9.59 -20.24 -37.23
N LYS A 509 10.72 -19.64 -36.82
CA LYS A 509 12.00 -19.74 -37.53
C LYS A 509 13.12 -20.20 -36.58
N LYS A 510 13.78 -21.31 -36.93
CA LYS A 510 14.86 -21.93 -36.17
C LYS A 510 16.21 -21.71 -36.88
N ASP A 511 17.27 -21.51 -36.10
CA ASP A 511 18.65 -21.63 -36.60
C ASP A 511 19.07 -23.11 -36.62
N SER A 512 20.10 -23.44 -37.40
CA SER A 512 20.78 -24.74 -37.50
C SER A 512 21.05 -25.44 -36.15
N ASN A 513 21.28 -24.68 -35.07
CA ASN A 513 21.49 -25.19 -33.70
C ASN A 513 20.43 -24.71 -32.67
N GLY A 514 19.38 -24.00 -33.11
CA GLY A 514 18.36 -23.43 -32.24
C GLY A 514 17.25 -24.43 -31.88
N ILE A 515 16.85 -24.49 -30.62
CA ILE A 515 15.73 -25.33 -30.18
C ILE A 515 14.54 -24.44 -29.84
N MET A 516 13.36 -24.79 -30.37
CA MET A 516 12.09 -24.23 -29.91
C MET A 516 11.12 -25.37 -29.63
N LYS A 517 10.63 -25.41 -28.40
CA LYS A 517 9.73 -26.43 -27.86
C LYS A 517 8.49 -25.74 -27.29
N ALA A 518 7.33 -25.99 -27.89
CA ALA A 518 6.05 -25.61 -27.32
C ALA A 518 5.40 -26.85 -26.69
N ILE A 519 4.88 -26.69 -25.47
CA ILE A 519 4.36 -27.74 -24.61
C ILE A 519 3.04 -27.26 -24.03
N ILE A 520 2.00 -28.08 -24.10
CA ILE A 520 0.76 -27.86 -23.38
C ILE A 520 0.73 -28.81 -22.19
N CYS A 521 0.52 -28.29 -20.98
CA CYS A 521 0.41 -29.08 -19.75
C CYS A 521 -0.95 -28.89 -19.09
N TYR A 522 -1.56 -29.97 -18.63
CA TYR A 522 -2.81 -29.99 -17.86
C TYR A 522 -2.76 -31.15 -16.86
N GLY A 523 -3.00 -30.87 -15.58
CA GLY A 523 -2.70 -31.80 -14.49
C GLY A 523 -1.25 -32.29 -14.54
N ASP A 524 -1.05 -33.62 -14.50
CA ASP A 524 0.27 -34.27 -14.61
C ASP A 524 0.67 -34.60 -16.06
N ILE A 525 -0.14 -34.21 -17.05
CA ILE A 525 0.07 -34.55 -18.46
C ILE A 525 0.68 -33.33 -19.19
N CYS A 526 1.78 -33.53 -19.90
CA CYS A 526 2.36 -32.54 -20.80
C CYS A 526 2.52 -33.11 -22.22
N THR A 527 1.99 -32.42 -23.22
CA THR A 527 2.04 -32.79 -24.63
C THR A 527 2.86 -31.79 -25.44
N MET A 528 3.79 -32.29 -26.23
CA MET A 528 4.59 -31.47 -27.15
C MET A 528 3.75 -31.05 -28.36
N VAL A 529 3.82 -29.77 -28.72
CA VAL A 529 3.20 -29.26 -29.95
C VAL A 529 4.03 -29.71 -31.15
N PRO A 530 3.42 -30.32 -32.18
CA PRO A 530 4.14 -30.77 -33.37
C PRO A 530 4.85 -29.62 -34.11
N PRO A 531 5.86 -29.93 -34.95
CA PRO A 531 6.54 -28.91 -35.76
C PRO A 531 5.62 -28.12 -36.72
N SER A 532 4.44 -28.66 -37.05
CA SER A 532 3.41 -27.96 -37.83
C SER A 532 2.84 -26.74 -37.10
N GLY A 533 3.02 -26.65 -35.77
CA GLY A 533 2.49 -25.58 -34.94
C GLY A 533 1.04 -25.78 -34.51
N GLU A 534 0.35 -26.81 -35.01
CA GLU A 534 -1.04 -27.12 -34.70
C GLU A 534 -1.15 -28.36 -33.82
N LEU A 535 -1.94 -28.27 -32.75
CA LEU A 535 -2.25 -29.36 -31.83
C LEU A 535 -3.71 -29.27 -31.39
N GLU A 536 -4.43 -30.38 -31.48
CA GLU A 536 -5.79 -30.53 -30.97
C GLU A 536 -5.78 -31.60 -29.87
N LEU A 537 -6.34 -31.28 -28.71
CA LEU A 537 -6.46 -32.19 -27.58
C LEU A 537 -7.95 -32.36 -27.28
N GLY A 538 -8.38 -33.61 -27.12
CA GLY A 538 -9.76 -33.95 -26.81
C GLY A 538 -10.20 -33.52 -25.42
N THR A 539 -11.04 -34.33 -24.77
CA THR A 539 -11.61 -33.95 -23.47
C THR A 539 -10.52 -33.87 -22.39
N ILE A 540 -10.43 -32.72 -21.72
CA ILE A 540 -9.50 -32.45 -20.62
C ILE A 540 -10.33 -32.38 -19.33
N GLU A 541 -9.95 -33.19 -18.34
CA GLU A 541 -10.62 -33.25 -17.04
C GLU A 541 -10.11 -32.20 -16.04
N ASP A 542 -8.87 -31.72 -16.22
CA ASP A 542 -8.28 -30.69 -15.37
C ASP A 542 -8.80 -29.29 -15.74
N SER A 543 -9.01 -28.44 -14.73
CA SER A 543 -9.46 -27.07 -14.96
C SER A 543 -8.33 -26.16 -15.45
N LYS A 544 -7.08 -26.53 -15.20
CA LYS A 544 -5.91 -25.70 -15.49
C LYS A 544 -5.14 -26.22 -16.69
N VAL A 545 -4.84 -25.31 -17.60
CA VAL A 545 -4.04 -25.59 -18.80
C VAL A 545 -2.94 -24.54 -18.92
N ASP A 546 -1.70 -24.98 -19.04
CA ASP A 546 -0.53 -24.14 -19.33
C ASP A 546 -0.05 -24.38 -20.75
N VAL A 547 0.21 -23.31 -21.49
CA VAL A 547 0.92 -23.32 -22.77
C VAL A 547 2.30 -22.71 -22.56
N LYS A 548 3.33 -23.56 -22.53
CA LYS A 548 4.73 -23.20 -22.29
C LYS A 548 5.53 -23.27 -23.58
N ILE A 549 6.30 -22.23 -23.87
CA ILE A 549 7.23 -22.18 -25.00
C ILE A 549 8.64 -21.92 -24.48
N TYR A 550 9.56 -22.82 -24.84
CA TYR A 550 10.97 -22.75 -24.52
C TYR A 550 11.79 -22.46 -25.78
N PHE A 551 12.71 -21.51 -25.68
CA PHE A 551 13.61 -21.10 -26.76
C PHE A 551 15.06 -21.30 -26.33
N SER A 552 15.90 -21.78 -27.25
CA SER A 552 17.36 -21.71 -27.14
C SER A 552 18.00 -21.35 -28.49
N GLY A 553 19.15 -20.67 -28.43
CA GLY A 553 19.91 -20.23 -29.59
C GLY A 553 19.70 -18.74 -29.93
N MET A 554 20.77 -18.05 -30.34
CA MET A 554 20.81 -16.59 -30.50
C MET A 554 19.90 -16.07 -31.63
N ASN A 555 19.60 -16.89 -32.64
CA ASN A 555 18.82 -16.49 -33.82
C ASN A 555 17.43 -17.16 -33.89
N THR A 556 16.97 -17.80 -32.81
CA THR A 556 15.64 -18.42 -32.77
C THR A 556 14.55 -17.35 -32.67
N GLN A 557 13.61 -17.35 -33.61
CA GLN A 557 12.56 -16.35 -33.72
C GLN A 557 11.18 -17.01 -33.66
N LEU A 558 10.32 -16.50 -32.79
CA LEU A 558 8.92 -16.90 -32.66
C LEU A 558 8.02 -15.80 -33.23
N PHE A 559 6.91 -16.18 -33.85
CA PHE A 559 5.94 -15.25 -34.43
C PHE A 559 6.56 -14.26 -35.43
N LEU A 560 7.54 -14.71 -36.20
CA LEU A 560 8.15 -13.91 -37.26
C LEU A 560 7.10 -13.61 -38.33
N ILE A 561 6.73 -12.34 -38.42
CA ILE A 561 5.66 -11.87 -39.31
C ILE A 561 6.00 -10.52 -39.94
N ASN A 562 5.55 -10.30 -41.18
CA ASN A 562 5.64 -9.01 -41.85
C ASN A 562 4.70 -7.97 -41.20
N LEU A 563 5.18 -6.74 -41.02
CA LEU A 563 4.41 -5.66 -40.36
C LEU A 563 3.14 -5.24 -41.11
N HIS A 564 3.05 -5.51 -42.42
CA HIS A 564 1.88 -5.20 -43.25
C HIS A 564 0.95 -6.40 -43.49
N SER A 565 1.19 -7.53 -42.82
CA SER A 565 0.30 -8.68 -42.91
C SER A 565 -1.11 -8.31 -42.41
N VAL A 566 -2.13 -8.57 -43.22
CA VAL A 566 -3.53 -8.31 -42.86
C VAL A 566 -4.13 -9.59 -42.25
N ASP A 567 -4.71 -9.45 -41.06
CA ASP A 567 -5.44 -10.49 -40.30
C ASP A 567 -4.70 -11.82 -40.09
N TYR A 568 -3.59 -11.75 -39.35
CA TYR A 568 -2.80 -12.92 -38.99
C TYR A 568 -2.68 -13.09 -37.48
N ALA A 569 -3.11 -14.25 -36.97
CA ALA A 569 -2.91 -14.62 -35.57
C ALA A 569 -1.62 -15.45 -35.46
N SER A 570 -0.58 -14.88 -34.84
CA SER A 570 0.67 -15.58 -34.59
C SER A 570 0.52 -16.69 -33.54
N PHE A 571 -0.41 -16.51 -32.60
CA PHE A 571 -0.79 -17.49 -31.58
C PHE A 571 -2.30 -17.53 -31.44
N ARG A 572 -2.85 -18.74 -31.31
CA ARG A 572 -4.28 -18.96 -31.08
C ARG A 572 -4.50 -20.12 -30.10
N VAL A 573 -5.38 -19.89 -29.14
CA VAL A 573 -5.96 -20.92 -28.27
C VAL A 573 -7.49 -20.82 -28.37
N LYS A 574 -8.15 -21.94 -28.66
CA LYS A 574 -9.60 -22.06 -28.60
C LYS A 574 -10.01 -23.24 -27.75
N ALA A 575 -10.87 -23.04 -26.77
CA ALA A 575 -11.39 -24.11 -25.91
C ALA A 575 -12.92 -24.17 -26.02
N PHE A 576 -13.45 -25.40 -26.13
CA PHE A 576 -14.87 -25.68 -26.24
C PHE A 576 -15.36 -26.32 -24.94
N PHE A 577 -16.37 -25.72 -24.30
CA PHE A 577 -16.96 -26.21 -23.07
C PHE A 577 -18.08 -27.21 -23.35
N SER A 578 -18.26 -28.18 -22.47
CA SER A 578 -19.34 -29.18 -22.53
C SER A 578 -20.71 -28.57 -22.24
#